data_AF-A0A5M3MFU0-F1
#
_entry.id   AF-A0A5M3MFU0-F1
#
_cell.length_a   1.000
_cell.length_b   1.000
_cell.length_c   1.000
_cell.angle_alpha   90.00
_cell.angle_beta   90.00
_cell.angle_gamma   90.00
#
_symmetry.space_group_name_H-M   'P 1'
#
loop_
_entity.id
_entity.type
_entity.pdbx_description
1 polymer ?
#
loop_
_entity_poly.entity_id
_entity_poly.type
_entity_poly.pdbx_seq_one_letter_code
_entity_poly.pdbx_strand_id
1 'polypeptide(L)'
;MSILRIVITLTHYADAAGVKNINIYPFLVIAYQASDKIASEDDRHRLQKILEWPQWEQLARDREIVPFSVAPEYVLGPTAFARLLIVLARRNALSSTQLLHKSPEGLSPTTSLAQILLMTHSNVIKRSVKISGEPKIVHGDSRSSIAYGECAELAMAIVTFSDPTHNPNIKAAYRVRYNLVTNLGDVAQLAFKLKQYRRAYFATLAALDLDVHSDPWEKADAGLIKNYKRVAREAKEVLDSE
;
A
#
# COMPACT_ATOMS: atom_id res chain seq x y z
N MET A 1 3.50 -15.38 -1.39
CA MET A 1 2.65 -14.37 -0.72
C MET A 1 2.97 -14.17 0.77
N SER A 2 3.08 -15.23 1.60
CA SER A 2 3.29 -15.07 3.06
C SER A 2 4.55 -14.29 3.46
N ILE A 3 5.65 -14.44 2.71
CA ILE A 3 6.92 -13.73 2.99
C ILE A 3 6.75 -12.21 2.87
N LEU A 4 6.06 -11.71 1.83
CA LEU A 4 5.88 -10.27 1.62
C LEU A 4 5.06 -9.63 2.75
N ARG A 5 4.08 -10.33 3.30
CA ARG A 5 3.34 -9.87 4.48
C ARG A 5 4.23 -9.79 5.71
N ILE A 6 5.08 -10.79 5.93
CA ILE A 6 6.07 -10.76 7.03
C ILE A 6 6.98 -9.55 6.86
N VAL A 7 7.48 -9.28 5.65
CA VAL A 7 8.29 -8.09 5.35
C VAL A 7 7.53 -6.80 5.68
N ILE A 8 6.28 -6.68 5.24
CA ILE A 8 5.41 -5.52 5.52
C ILE A 8 5.21 -5.32 7.03
N THR A 9 4.96 -6.38 7.80
CA THR A 9 4.83 -6.31 9.26
C THR A 9 6.15 -5.96 9.94
N LEU A 10 7.26 -6.58 9.51
CA LEU A 10 8.60 -6.33 10.04
C LEU A 10 9.00 -4.86 9.83
N THR A 11 8.70 -4.27 8.67
CA THR A 11 9.01 -2.86 8.39
C THR A 11 8.25 -1.89 9.28
N HIS A 12 7.04 -2.24 9.74
CA HIS A 12 6.26 -1.39 10.65
C HIS A 12 6.92 -1.28 12.04
N TYR A 13 7.57 -2.35 12.51
CA TYR A 13 8.23 -2.41 13.81
C TYR A 13 9.75 -2.52 13.71
N ALA A 14 10.35 -2.12 12.58
CA ALA A 14 11.77 -2.40 12.29
C ALA A 14 12.72 -1.81 13.34
N ASP A 15 12.44 -0.61 13.83
CA ASP A 15 13.27 0.06 14.84
C ASP A 15 13.08 -0.58 16.22
N ALA A 16 11.83 -0.82 16.62
CA ALA A 16 11.51 -1.47 17.90
C ALA A 16 12.04 -2.91 17.98
N ALA A 17 12.05 -3.63 16.86
CA ALA A 17 12.58 -4.99 16.77
C ALA A 17 14.10 -5.03 16.56
N GLY A 18 14.80 -3.88 16.53
CA GLY A 18 16.26 -3.83 16.37
C GLY A 18 16.76 -4.33 15.01
N VAL A 19 15.91 -4.33 13.97
CA VAL A 19 16.25 -4.79 12.63
C VAL A 19 17.28 -3.85 12.02
N LYS A 20 18.48 -4.32 11.70
CA LYS A 20 19.55 -3.49 11.12
C LYS A 20 19.39 -3.36 9.60
N ASN A 21 20.02 -2.36 8.98
CA ASN A 21 19.97 -2.16 7.53
C ASN A 21 20.49 -3.38 6.75
N ILE A 22 21.47 -4.09 7.31
CA ILE A 22 22.00 -5.33 6.72
C ILE A 22 20.94 -6.44 6.61
N ASN A 23 19.96 -6.45 7.51
CA ASN A 23 18.83 -7.39 7.46
C ASN A 23 17.75 -6.94 6.48
N ILE A 24 17.70 -5.66 6.10
CA ILE A 24 16.72 -5.09 5.16
C ILE A 24 17.12 -5.37 3.71
N TYR A 25 18.42 -5.34 3.39
CA TYR A 25 18.89 -5.48 2.01
C TYR A 25 18.45 -6.77 1.29
N PRO A 26 18.47 -7.96 1.91
CA PRO A 26 17.97 -9.17 1.25
C PRO A 26 16.47 -9.10 0.95
N PHE A 27 15.69 -8.45 1.81
CA PHE A 27 14.25 -8.27 1.59
C PHE A 27 13.95 -7.29 0.46
N LEU A 28 14.84 -6.33 0.18
CA LEU A 28 14.70 -5.46 -1.00
C LEU A 28 14.71 -6.28 -2.28
N VAL A 29 15.59 -7.28 -2.40
CA VAL A 29 15.65 -8.16 -3.59
C VAL A 29 14.33 -8.89 -3.77
N ILE A 30 13.82 -9.49 -2.69
CA ILE A 30 12.57 -10.26 -2.71
C ILE A 30 11.38 -9.35 -3.09
N ALA A 31 11.26 -8.19 -2.46
CA ALA A 31 10.17 -7.26 -2.71
C ALA A 31 10.24 -6.62 -4.10
N TYR A 32 11.44 -6.29 -4.57
CA TYR A 32 11.67 -5.75 -5.92
C TYR A 32 11.30 -6.75 -7.00
N GLN A 33 11.75 -8.01 -6.88
CA GLN A 33 11.38 -9.08 -7.82
C GLN A 33 9.88 -9.35 -7.82
N ALA A 34 9.23 -9.33 -6.66
CA ALA A 34 7.78 -9.45 -6.56
C ALA A 34 7.04 -8.25 -7.20
N SER A 35 7.67 -7.06 -7.22
CA SER A 35 7.13 -5.86 -7.85
C SER A 35 7.21 -5.90 -9.38
N ASP A 36 8.24 -6.55 -9.94
CA ASP A 36 8.47 -6.61 -11.39
C ASP A 36 7.65 -7.72 -12.08
N LYS A 37 7.06 -8.65 -11.30
CA LYS A 37 6.01 -9.57 -11.77
C LYS A 37 4.69 -8.83 -12.00
N ILE A 38 4.72 -7.81 -12.84
CA ILE A 38 3.50 -7.21 -13.37
C ILE A 38 2.97 -8.22 -14.37
N ALA A 39 1.95 -8.93 -13.89
CA ALA A 39 1.14 -9.86 -14.64
C ALA A 39 0.93 -9.39 -16.09
N SER A 40 1.35 -10.23 -17.04
CA SER A 40 0.78 -10.22 -18.39
C SER A 40 -0.76 -10.13 -18.29
N GLU A 41 -1.46 -9.61 -19.31
CA GLU A 41 -2.93 -9.55 -19.23
C GLU A 41 -3.55 -10.92 -18.89
N ASP A 42 -2.94 -12.01 -19.36
CA ASP A 42 -3.30 -13.39 -19.00
C ASP A 42 -3.10 -13.71 -17.51
N ASP A 43 -2.02 -13.25 -16.90
CA ASP A 43 -1.77 -13.45 -15.47
C ASP A 43 -2.76 -12.65 -14.60
N ARG A 44 -3.27 -11.51 -15.08
CA ARG A 44 -4.31 -10.74 -14.38
C ARG A 44 -5.60 -11.54 -14.29
N HIS A 45 -5.99 -12.20 -15.38
CA HIS A 45 -7.14 -13.11 -15.40
C HIS A 45 -6.95 -14.32 -14.49
N ARG A 46 -5.72 -14.87 -14.40
CA ARG A 46 -5.41 -15.96 -13.46
C ARG A 46 -5.43 -15.53 -12.00
N LEU A 47 -4.93 -14.35 -11.68
CA LEU A 47 -4.96 -13.80 -10.33
C LEU A 47 -6.38 -13.45 -9.87
N GLN A 48 -7.24 -13.04 -10.80
CA GLN A 48 -8.67 -12.86 -10.54
C GLN A 48 -9.36 -14.20 -10.15
N LYS A 49 -8.86 -15.34 -10.65
CA LYS A 49 -9.29 -16.69 -10.22
C LYS A 49 -8.73 -17.12 -8.86
N ILE A 50 -7.56 -16.64 -8.45
CA ILE A 50 -7.02 -16.94 -7.10
C ILE A 50 -7.78 -16.16 -6.01
N LEU A 51 -8.41 -15.05 -6.38
CA LEU A 51 -9.38 -14.34 -5.54
C LEU A 51 -10.77 -15.00 -5.53
N GLU A 52 -10.92 -16.23 -6.05
CA GLU A 52 -12.08 -17.06 -5.79
C GLU A 52 -12.11 -17.38 -4.30
N TRP A 53 -12.87 -16.55 -3.57
CA TRP A 53 -13.12 -16.76 -2.16
C TRP A 53 -13.65 -18.17 -1.94
N PRO A 54 -13.16 -18.87 -0.90
CA PRO A 54 -13.62 -20.20 -0.60
C PRO A 54 -15.13 -20.17 -0.36
N GLN A 55 -15.84 -21.21 -0.82
CA GLN A 55 -17.31 -21.26 -0.85
C GLN A 55 -17.96 -20.98 0.52
N TRP A 56 -17.25 -21.22 1.63
CA TRP A 56 -17.73 -20.91 2.99
C TRP A 56 -17.93 -19.40 3.24
N GLU A 57 -17.34 -18.50 2.45
CA GLU A 57 -17.59 -17.05 2.54
C GLU A 57 -19.08 -16.74 2.32
N GLN A 58 -19.77 -17.50 1.44
CA GLN A 58 -21.20 -17.33 1.22
C GLN A 58 -22.03 -17.64 2.47
N LEU A 59 -21.55 -18.55 3.32
CA LEU A 59 -22.17 -18.93 4.60
C LEU A 59 -21.85 -17.92 5.71
N ALA A 60 -20.81 -17.11 5.54
CA ALA A 60 -20.37 -16.13 6.53
C ALA A 60 -21.13 -14.80 6.43
N ARG A 61 -22.00 -14.58 5.43
CA ARG A 61 -22.72 -13.30 5.26
C ARG A 61 -23.59 -12.91 6.47
N ASP A 62 -24.03 -13.90 7.25
CA ASP A 62 -24.85 -13.68 8.45
C ASP A 62 -24.01 -13.34 9.69
N ARG A 63 -22.68 -13.40 9.60
CA ARG A 63 -21.76 -13.03 10.67
C ARG A 63 -20.86 -11.91 10.19
N GLU A 64 -20.48 -11.02 11.11
CA GLU A 64 -19.54 -9.92 10.82
C GLU A 64 -18.08 -10.42 10.68
N ILE A 65 -17.89 -11.57 10.02
CA ILE A 65 -16.57 -12.14 9.78
C ILE A 65 -16.02 -11.48 8.53
N VAL A 66 -15.11 -10.52 8.71
CA VAL A 66 -14.30 -10.00 7.62
C VAL A 66 -13.41 -11.14 7.14
N PRO A 67 -13.60 -11.64 5.91
CA PRO A 67 -12.90 -12.84 5.49
C PRO A 67 -11.43 -12.48 5.24
N PHE A 68 -10.52 -13.40 5.59
CA PHE A 68 -9.08 -13.16 5.50
C PHE A 68 -8.65 -13.14 4.03
N SER A 69 -8.45 -11.94 3.48
CA SER A 69 -7.84 -11.77 2.15
C SER A 69 -6.33 -11.73 2.25
N VAL A 70 -5.68 -12.30 1.25
CA VAL A 70 -4.26 -12.06 0.99
C VAL A 70 -4.17 -11.29 -0.31
N ALA A 71 -3.68 -10.05 -0.22
CA ALA A 71 -3.46 -9.23 -1.40
C ALA A 71 -2.57 -9.95 -2.41
N PRO A 72 -2.82 -9.78 -3.71
CA PRO A 72 -2.04 -10.45 -4.73
C PRO A 72 -0.58 -9.96 -4.73
N GLU A 73 0.33 -10.77 -5.30
CA GLU A 73 1.77 -10.49 -5.29
C GLU A 73 2.13 -9.14 -5.93
N TYR A 74 1.39 -8.72 -6.97
CA TYR A 74 1.59 -7.43 -7.65
C TYR A 74 1.16 -6.21 -6.80
N VAL A 75 0.41 -6.41 -5.71
CA VAL A 75 0.12 -5.36 -4.72
C VAL A 75 1.08 -5.48 -3.54
N LEU A 76 1.27 -6.69 -3.00
CA LEU A 76 2.16 -6.91 -1.85
C LEU A 76 3.63 -6.61 -2.15
N GLY A 77 4.11 -6.94 -3.35
CA GLY A 77 5.49 -6.73 -3.78
C GLY A 77 5.85 -5.25 -3.72
N PRO A 78 5.14 -4.39 -4.45
CA PRO A 78 5.38 -2.95 -4.41
C PRO A 78 5.15 -2.32 -3.04
N THR A 79 4.14 -2.76 -2.30
CA THR A 79 3.88 -2.27 -0.94
C THR A 79 5.06 -2.59 -0.01
N ALA A 80 5.53 -3.84 -0.03
CA ALA A 80 6.71 -4.26 0.73
C ALA A 80 7.96 -3.49 0.31
N PHE A 81 8.15 -3.31 -0.99
CA PHE A 81 9.31 -2.59 -1.54
C PHE A 81 9.31 -1.13 -1.10
N ALA A 82 8.19 -0.43 -1.27
CA ALA A 82 8.03 0.95 -0.81
C ALA A 82 8.29 1.08 0.70
N ARG A 83 7.73 0.18 1.53
CA ARG A 83 7.95 0.20 2.98
C ARG A 83 9.41 -0.02 3.37
N LEU A 84 10.12 -0.94 2.72
CA LEU A 84 11.55 -1.15 2.96
C LEU A 84 12.36 0.11 2.61
N LEU A 85 12.03 0.76 1.49
CA LEU A 85 12.66 2.02 1.10
C LEU A 85 12.37 3.16 2.09
N ILE A 86 11.16 3.23 2.66
CA ILE A 86 10.82 4.19 3.74
C ILE A 86 11.69 3.97 4.96
N VAL A 87 11.86 2.73 5.41
CA VAL A 87 12.71 2.42 6.57
C VAL A 87 14.16 2.84 6.29
N LEU A 88 14.68 2.56 5.10
CA LEU A 88 16.02 3.01 4.72
C LEU A 88 16.12 4.53 4.63
N ALA A 89 15.10 5.21 4.10
CA ALA A 89 15.07 6.67 4.01
C ALA A 89 15.08 7.32 5.41
N ARG A 90 14.20 6.86 6.31
CA ARG A 90 14.13 7.31 7.71
C ARG A 90 15.44 7.20 8.47
N ARG A 91 16.23 6.18 8.16
CA ARG A 91 17.54 5.93 8.78
C ARG A 91 18.70 6.65 8.07
N ASN A 92 18.43 7.52 7.10
CA ASN A 92 19.43 8.11 6.22
C ASN A 92 20.31 7.05 5.51
N ALA A 93 19.80 5.82 5.41
CA ALA A 93 20.49 4.69 4.84
C ALA A 93 20.36 4.65 3.32
N LEU A 94 19.27 5.19 2.76
CA LEU A 94 19.02 5.18 1.33
C LEU A 94 20.10 5.97 0.55
N SER A 95 20.43 7.16 1.01
CA SER A 95 21.47 8.01 0.41
C SER A 95 22.88 7.45 0.62
N SER A 96 23.18 6.97 1.83
CA SER A 96 24.51 6.39 2.14
C SER A 96 24.77 5.08 1.42
N THR A 97 23.71 4.30 1.14
CA THR A 97 23.82 3.06 0.37
C THR A 97 24.38 3.30 -1.03
N GLN A 98 24.02 4.41 -1.67
CA GLN A 98 24.55 4.78 -3.00
C GLN A 98 26.04 5.13 -2.99
N LEU A 99 26.61 5.43 -1.83
CA LEU A 99 28.04 5.75 -1.66
C LEU A 99 28.89 4.53 -1.26
N LEU A 100 28.28 3.35 -1.12
CA LEU A 100 29.00 2.14 -0.74
C LEU A 100 29.91 1.66 -1.88
N HIS A 101 31.21 1.61 -1.61
CA HIS A 101 32.22 1.02 -2.51
C HIS A 101 32.48 -0.46 -2.23
N LYS A 102 32.08 -0.95 -1.05
CA LYS A 102 32.27 -2.35 -0.60
C LYS A 102 30.97 -2.88 -0.01
N SER A 103 30.75 -4.19 -0.16
CA SER A 103 29.60 -4.85 0.46
C SER A 103 29.70 -4.74 1.98
N PRO A 104 28.61 -4.37 2.68
CA PRO A 104 28.60 -4.38 4.13
C PRO A 104 28.89 -5.79 4.69
N GLU A 105 29.58 -5.85 5.82
CA GLU A 105 29.86 -7.12 6.50
C GLU A 105 28.55 -7.80 6.95
N GLY A 106 28.47 -9.12 6.79
CA GLY A 106 27.28 -9.90 7.15
C GLY A 106 26.13 -9.82 6.14
N LEU A 107 26.38 -9.32 4.92
CA LEU A 107 25.40 -9.37 3.84
C LEU A 107 25.10 -10.82 3.45
N SER A 108 23.83 -11.12 3.15
CA SER A 108 23.44 -12.44 2.63
C SER A 108 24.26 -12.79 1.39
N PRO A 109 24.76 -14.04 1.24
CA PRO A 109 25.50 -14.45 0.04
C PRO A 109 24.66 -14.36 -1.25
N THR A 110 23.33 -14.33 -1.13
CA THR A 110 22.39 -14.18 -2.24
C THR A 110 22.12 -12.72 -2.64
N THR A 111 22.67 -11.76 -1.89
CA THR A 111 22.46 -10.32 -2.13
C THR A 111 23.80 -9.66 -2.45
N SER A 112 23.92 -9.07 -3.63
CA SER A 112 25.14 -8.36 -4.03
C SER A 112 25.01 -6.86 -3.81
N LEU A 113 26.15 -6.16 -3.61
CA LEU A 113 26.17 -4.70 -3.56
C LEU A 113 25.57 -4.07 -4.83
N ALA A 114 25.87 -4.65 -6.00
CA ALA A 114 25.32 -4.18 -7.27
C ALA A 114 23.77 -4.23 -7.30
N GLN A 115 23.16 -5.28 -6.75
CA GLN A 115 21.71 -5.36 -6.63
C GLN A 115 21.16 -4.28 -5.68
N ILE A 116 21.80 -4.09 -4.53
CA ILE A 116 21.38 -3.06 -3.56
C ILE A 116 21.44 -1.67 -4.19
N LEU A 117 22.57 -1.35 -4.85
CA LEU A 117 22.76 -0.07 -5.53
C LEU A 117 21.71 0.15 -6.62
N LEU A 118 21.43 -0.87 -7.43
CA LEU A 118 20.41 -0.81 -8.48
C LEU A 118 19.02 -0.54 -7.89
N MET A 119 18.58 -1.32 -6.90
CA MET A 119 17.24 -1.21 -6.33
C MET A 119 17.01 0.09 -5.56
N THR A 120 18.07 0.65 -4.96
CA THR A 120 17.99 1.92 -4.24
C THR A 120 18.26 3.13 -5.15
N HIS A 121 18.52 2.92 -6.44
CA HIS A 121 18.74 4.00 -7.39
C HIS A 121 17.45 4.78 -7.67
N SER A 122 17.54 6.11 -7.74
CA SER A 122 16.36 6.99 -7.88
C SER A 122 15.48 6.63 -9.09
N ASN A 123 16.09 6.29 -10.23
CA ASN A 123 15.32 5.92 -11.44
C ASN A 123 14.53 4.61 -11.28
N VAL A 124 15.10 3.62 -10.57
CA VAL A 124 14.43 2.34 -10.34
C VAL A 124 13.26 2.56 -9.39
N ILE A 125 13.48 3.30 -8.32
CA ILE A 125 12.43 3.67 -7.37
C ILE A 125 11.29 4.43 -8.07
N LYS A 126 11.60 5.46 -8.87
CA LYS A 126 10.60 6.23 -9.64
C LYS A 126 9.80 5.33 -10.57
N ARG A 127 10.46 4.39 -11.25
CA ARG A 127 9.80 3.42 -12.12
C ARG A 127 8.87 2.50 -11.34
N SER A 128 9.33 1.90 -10.24
CA SER A 128 8.52 1.02 -9.39
C SER A 128 7.29 1.74 -8.83
N VAL A 129 7.47 2.98 -8.36
CA VAL A 129 6.37 3.82 -7.86
C VAL A 129 5.36 4.14 -8.96
N LYS A 130 5.83 4.51 -10.16
CA LYS A 130 4.95 4.82 -11.30
C LYS A 130 4.09 3.63 -11.70
N ILE A 131 4.69 2.44 -11.81
CA ILE A 131 3.95 1.24 -12.24
C ILE A 131 2.90 0.83 -11.20
N SER A 132 3.20 1.05 -9.91
CA SER A 132 2.34 0.64 -8.80
C SER A 132 1.17 1.58 -8.54
N GLY A 133 1.19 2.79 -9.11
CA GLY A 133 0.21 3.84 -8.85
C GLY A 133 -1.14 3.68 -9.58
N GLU A 134 -1.27 2.77 -10.54
CA GLU A 134 -2.46 2.64 -11.41
C GLU A 134 -3.16 1.26 -11.34
N PRO A 135 -3.57 0.77 -10.15
CA PRO A 135 -4.38 -0.44 -10.09
C PRO A 135 -5.75 -0.18 -10.71
N LYS A 136 -6.06 -0.87 -11.82
CA LYS A 136 -7.41 -0.89 -12.41
C LYS A 136 -8.31 -1.80 -11.56
N ILE A 137 -9.14 -1.21 -10.69
CA ILE A 137 -10.10 -1.96 -9.89
C ILE A 137 -11.43 -2.05 -10.66
N VAL A 138 -11.94 -3.28 -10.82
CA VAL A 138 -13.26 -3.50 -11.40
C VAL A 138 -14.32 -3.23 -10.34
N HIS A 139 -15.20 -2.26 -10.61
CA HIS A 139 -16.30 -1.86 -9.71
C HIS A 139 -17.40 -2.93 -9.66
N GLY A 140 -18.06 -3.09 -8.49
CA GLY A 140 -19.43 -3.62 -8.44
C GLY A 140 -19.74 -4.71 -7.42
N ASP A 141 -18.75 -5.29 -6.74
CA ASP A 141 -18.97 -6.36 -5.75
C ASP A 141 -18.48 -5.95 -4.34
N SER A 142 -19.06 -6.53 -3.30
CA SER A 142 -18.55 -6.55 -1.92
C SER A 142 -17.03 -6.82 -1.85
N ARG A 143 -16.54 -7.68 -2.74
CA ARG A 143 -15.12 -8.02 -2.92
C ARG A 143 -14.24 -6.84 -3.33
N SER A 144 -14.82 -5.82 -3.98
CA SER A 144 -14.08 -4.62 -4.36
C SER A 144 -13.55 -3.86 -3.13
N SER A 145 -14.21 -3.96 -1.95
CA SER A 145 -13.78 -3.28 -0.72
C SER A 145 -12.37 -3.68 -0.29
N ILE A 146 -12.04 -4.95 -0.45
CA ILE A 146 -10.74 -5.50 -0.10
C ILE A 146 -9.69 -5.01 -1.09
N ALA A 147 -9.97 -5.07 -2.39
CA ALA A 147 -9.10 -4.53 -3.42
C ALA A 147 -8.82 -3.04 -3.22
N TYR A 148 -9.83 -2.23 -2.89
CA TYR A 148 -9.65 -0.81 -2.55
C TYR A 148 -8.77 -0.63 -1.31
N GLY A 149 -8.95 -1.45 -0.28
CA GLY A 149 -8.12 -1.41 0.93
C GLY A 149 -6.65 -1.73 0.65
N GLU A 150 -6.39 -2.73 -0.16
CA GLU A 150 -5.04 -3.13 -0.56
C GLU A 150 -4.37 -2.06 -1.45
N CYS A 151 -5.15 -1.46 -2.35
CA CYS A 151 -4.66 -0.34 -3.17
C CYS A 151 -4.44 0.94 -2.36
N ALA A 152 -5.28 1.20 -1.34
CA ALA A 152 -5.05 2.26 -0.38
C ALA A 152 -3.76 2.02 0.43
N GLU A 153 -3.48 0.78 0.85
CA GLU A 153 -2.24 0.46 1.57
C GLU A 153 -0.99 0.73 0.70
N LEU A 154 -1.04 0.33 -0.58
CA LEU A 154 0.02 0.61 -1.54
C LEU A 154 0.19 2.11 -1.78
N ALA A 155 -0.90 2.83 -2.05
CA ALA A 155 -0.87 4.27 -2.29
C ALA A 155 -0.35 5.01 -1.05
N MET A 156 -0.73 4.60 0.16
CA MET A 156 -0.19 5.15 1.41
C MET A 156 1.32 4.92 1.52
N ALA A 157 1.80 3.71 1.25
CA ALA A 157 3.25 3.45 1.27
C ALA A 157 3.99 4.38 0.30
N ILE A 158 3.44 4.60 -0.89
CA ILE A 158 4.04 5.52 -1.87
C ILE A 158 3.99 6.98 -1.39
N VAL A 159 2.85 7.45 -0.85
CA VAL A 159 2.72 8.83 -0.32
C VAL A 159 3.73 9.06 0.79
N THR A 160 3.83 8.15 1.76
CA THR A 160 4.81 8.23 2.84
C THR A 160 6.25 8.24 2.33
N PHE A 161 6.54 7.43 1.30
CA PHE A 161 7.86 7.41 0.71
C PHE A 161 8.22 8.71 -0.04
N SER A 162 7.23 9.33 -0.69
CA SER A 162 7.37 10.59 -1.41
C SER A 162 7.37 11.83 -0.51
N ASP A 163 7.23 11.65 0.80
CA ASP A 163 7.26 12.75 1.74
C ASP A 163 8.63 13.46 1.65
N PRO A 164 8.66 14.78 1.35
CA PRO A 164 9.90 15.52 1.17
C PRO A 164 10.80 15.52 2.41
N THR A 165 10.23 15.28 3.60
CA THR A 165 11.00 15.13 4.85
C THR A 165 11.92 13.92 4.83
N HIS A 166 11.58 12.88 4.06
CA HIS A 166 12.32 11.63 3.97
C HIS A 166 13.07 11.49 2.64
N ASN A 167 12.57 12.12 1.56
CA ASN A 167 13.21 12.05 0.24
C ASN A 167 12.92 13.28 -0.64
N PRO A 168 13.73 14.36 -0.54
CA PRO A 168 13.47 15.60 -1.27
C PRO A 168 13.59 15.47 -2.80
N ASN A 169 14.23 14.40 -3.29
CA ASN A 169 14.52 14.19 -4.71
C ASN A 169 13.44 13.39 -5.45
N ILE A 170 12.43 12.91 -4.74
CA ILE A 170 11.36 12.10 -5.31
C ILE A 170 10.04 12.86 -5.17
N LYS A 171 9.66 13.55 -6.24
CA LYS A 171 8.27 13.94 -6.41
C LYS A 171 7.43 12.67 -6.48
N ALA A 172 6.33 12.62 -5.72
CA ALA A 172 5.39 11.52 -5.74
C ALA A 172 5.00 11.16 -7.19
N ALA A 173 4.62 9.91 -7.44
CA ALA A 173 3.97 9.61 -8.70
C ALA A 173 2.72 10.48 -8.83
N TYR A 174 2.46 10.90 -10.06
CA TYR A 174 1.31 11.72 -10.41
C TYR A 174 0.02 11.12 -9.83
N ARG A 175 -0.72 11.91 -9.02
CA ARG A 175 -2.04 11.59 -8.45
C ARG A 175 -2.07 10.43 -7.45
N VAL A 176 -0.97 10.07 -6.81
CA VAL A 176 -1.01 9.01 -5.78
C VAL A 176 -1.90 9.41 -4.59
N ARG A 177 -1.84 10.67 -4.13
CA ARG A 177 -2.72 11.14 -3.05
C ARG A 177 -4.18 11.11 -3.45
N TYR A 178 -4.51 11.56 -4.66
CA TYR A 178 -5.85 11.42 -5.23
C TYR A 178 -6.32 9.95 -5.18
N ASN A 179 -5.49 9.01 -5.66
CA ASN A 179 -5.82 7.59 -5.67
C ASN A 179 -6.00 7.03 -4.25
N LEU A 180 -5.21 7.50 -3.28
CA LEU A 180 -5.39 7.11 -1.88
C LEU A 180 -6.72 7.63 -1.31
N VAL A 181 -7.05 8.89 -1.55
CA VAL A 181 -8.32 9.50 -1.14
C VAL A 181 -9.51 8.73 -1.73
N THR A 182 -9.47 8.43 -3.03
CA THR A 182 -10.57 7.72 -3.70
C THR A 182 -10.72 6.29 -3.20
N ASN A 183 -9.62 5.54 -3.09
CA ASN A 183 -9.63 4.17 -2.56
C ASN A 183 -10.17 4.11 -1.12
N LEU A 184 -9.74 5.03 -0.24
CA LEU A 184 -10.25 5.10 1.14
C LEU A 184 -11.75 5.44 1.17
N GLY A 185 -12.18 6.35 0.30
CA GLY A 185 -13.60 6.68 0.13
C GLY A 185 -14.45 5.51 -0.35
N ASP A 186 -13.94 4.70 -1.28
CA ASP A 186 -14.62 3.50 -1.77
C ASP A 186 -14.66 2.38 -0.72
N VAL A 187 -13.57 2.19 0.03
CA VAL A 187 -13.56 1.32 1.23
C VAL A 187 -14.67 1.76 2.19
N ALA A 188 -14.77 3.06 2.46
CA ALA A 188 -15.73 3.58 3.41
C ALA A 188 -17.19 3.41 2.95
N GLN A 189 -17.47 3.68 1.67
CA GLN A 189 -18.81 3.48 1.10
C GLN A 189 -19.24 2.01 1.16
N LEU A 190 -18.35 1.08 0.84
CA LEU A 190 -18.64 -0.35 0.91
C LEU A 190 -18.78 -0.82 2.36
N ALA A 191 -17.90 -0.39 3.26
CA ALA A 191 -18.01 -0.67 4.69
C ALA A 191 -19.35 -0.18 5.26
N PHE A 192 -19.80 1.01 4.85
CA PHE A 192 -21.10 1.55 5.26
C PHE A 192 -22.27 0.69 4.76
N LYS A 193 -22.25 0.26 3.49
CA LYS A 193 -23.27 -0.65 2.92
C LYS A 193 -23.31 -2.00 3.65
N LEU A 194 -22.17 -2.45 4.16
CA LEU A 194 -22.02 -3.69 4.93
C LEU A 194 -22.29 -3.49 6.44
N LYS A 195 -22.80 -2.32 6.86
CA LYS A 195 -23.05 -1.96 8.27
C LYS A 195 -21.81 -1.99 9.16
N GLN A 196 -20.61 -1.92 8.59
CA GLN A 196 -19.35 -1.80 9.32
C GLN A 196 -19.08 -0.32 9.65
N TYR A 197 -19.97 0.30 10.43
CA TYR A 197 -20.00 1.76 10.63
C TYR A 197 -18.68 2.32 11.17
N ARG A 198 -18.04 1.61 12.11
CA ARG A 198 -16.72 2.00 12.65
C ARG A 198 -15.66 2.10 11.56
N ARG A 199 -15.59 1.11 10.68
CA ARG A 199 -14.62 1.09 9.56
C ARG A 199 -14.94 2.19 8.55
N ALA A 200 -16.22 2.38 8.21
CA ALA A 200 -16.66 3.45 7.31
C ALA A 200 -16.28 4.83 7.85
N TYR A 201 -16.49 5.06 9.15
CA TYR A 201 -16.16 6.31 9.81
C TYR A 201 -14.65 6.61 9.75
N PHE A 202 -13.80 5.71 10.20
CA PHE A 202 -12.35 5.97 10.20
C PHE A 202 -11.77 6.06 8.79
N ALA A 203 -12.25 5.27 7.83
CA ALA A 203 -11.79 5.35 6.44
C ALA A 203 -12.19 6.69 5.79
N THR A 204 -13.41 7.18 6.02
CA THR A 204 -13.83 8.51 5.52
C THR A 204 -13.06 9.64 6.17
N LEU A 205 -12.81 9.59 7.48
CA LEU A 205 -11.98 10.60 8.15
C LEU A 205 -10.56 10.65 7.56
N ALA A 206 -9.93 9.49 7.36
CA ALA A 206 -8.61 9.43 6.74
C ALA A 206 -8.61 9.99 5.31
N ALA A 207 -9.63 9.70 4.50
CA ALA A 207 -9.78 10.26 3.16
C ALA A 207 -9.91 11.78 3.17
N LEU A 208 -10.74 12.32 4.08
CA LEU A 208 -10.98 13.76 4.21
C LEU A 208 -9.75 14.50 4.72
N ASP A 209 -9.07 13.97 5.73
CA ASP A 209 -7.83 14.54 6.26
C ASP A 209 -6.75 14.59 5.18
N LEU A 210 -6.59 13.50 4.41
CA LEU A 210 -5.62 13.45 3.33
C LEU A 210 -5.94 14.46 2.21
N ASP A 211 -7.21 14.62 1.82
CA ASP A 211 -7.61 15.60 0.80
C ASP A 211 -7.34 17.05 1.22
N VAL A 212 -7.57 17.37 2.51
CA VAL A 212 -7.29 18.70 3.08
C VAL A 212 -5.81 19.06 2.91
N HIS A 213 -4.92 18.09 3.12
CA HIS A 213 -3.46 18.25 3.04
C HIS A 213 -2.88 17.95 1.66
N SER A 214 -3.71 17.70 0.65
CA SER A 214 -3.26 17.43 -0.72
C SER A 214 -3.10 18.72 -1.53
N ASP A 215 -2.12 18.73 -2.45
CA ASP A 215 -1.93 19.81 -3.39
C ASP A 215 -3.18 20.01 -4.28
N PRO A 216 -3.47 21.22 -4.78
CA PRO A 216 -4.69 21.49 -5.54
C PRO A 216 -4.94 20.57 -6.74
N TRP A 217 -3.89 20.10 -7.41
CA TRP A 217 -3.99 19.19 -8.56
C TRP A 217 -4.13 17.69 -8.16
N GLU A 218 -3.97 17.37 -6.87
CA GLU A 218 -4.19 16.03 -6.32
C GLU A 218 -5.48 15.93 -5.49
N LYS A 219 -6.19 17.03 -5.29
CA LYS A 219 -7.47 17.03 -4.58
C LYS A 219 -8.51 16.20 -5.32
N ALA A 220 -9.33 15.51 -4.54
CA ALA A 220 -10.46 14.77 -5.07
C ALA A 220 -11.58 15.72 -5.50
N ASP A 221 -12.44 15.22 -6.39
CA ASP A 221 -13.57 15.98 -6.89
C ASP A 221 -14.52 16.40 -5.75
N ALA A 222 -15.01 17.63 -5.78
CA ALA A 222 -15.86 18.18 -4.72
C ALA A 222 -17.13 17.32 -4.44
N GLY A 223 -17.65 16.65 -5.48
CA GLY A 223 -18.76 15.70 -5.36
C GLY A 223 -18.41 14.48 -4.51
N LEU A 224 -17.20 13.93 -4.67
CA LEU A 224 -16.70 12.81 -3.86
C LEU A 224 -16.53 13.24 -2.40
N ILE A 225 -15.90 14.39 -2.16
CA ILE A 225 -15.70 14.93 -0.81
C ILE A 225 -17.04 15.19 -0.10
N LYS A 226 -18.05 15.71 -0.81
CA LYS A 226 -19.40 15.86 -0.27
C LYS A 226 -20.01 14.51 0.13
N ASN A 227 -19.81 13.47 -0.69
CA ASN A 227 -20.27 12.13 -0.36
C ASN A 227 -19.52 11.53 0.85
N TYR A 228 -18.20 11.71 0.95
CA TYR A 228 -17.42 11.21 2.08
C TYR A 228 -17.81 11.89 3.39
N LYS A 229 -18.05 13.21 3.39
CA LYS A 229 -18.58 13.93 4.57
C LYS A 229 -19.95 13.38 5.00
N ARG A 230 -20.82 13.06 4.04
CA ARG A 230 -22.12 12.46 4.33
C ARG A 230 -21.97 11.09 5.00
N VAL A 231 -21.17 10.20 4.41
CA VAL A 231 -20.91 8.85 4.96
C VAL A 231 -20.28 8.93 6.36
N ALA A 232 -19.32 9.84 6.58
CA ALA A 232 -18.71 10.04 7.89
C ALA A 232 -19.74 10.44 8.96
N ARG A 233 -20.64 11.37 8.63
CA ARG A 233 -21.71 11.80 9.55
C ARG A 233 -22.70 10.68 9.83
N GLU A 234 -23.23 10.04 8.80
CA GLU A 234 -24.21 8.95 8.95
C GLU A 234 -23.61 7.77 9.74
N ALA A 235 -22.35 7.41 9.48
CA ALA A 235 -21.67 6.36 10.23
C ALA A 235 -21.47 6.72 11.71
N LYS A 236 -21.16 7.99 12.00
CA LYS A 236 -21.01 8.49 13.36
C LYS A 236 -22.34 8.46 14.12
N GLU A 237 -23.43 8.90 13.50
CA GLU A 237 -24.78 8.88 14.12
C GLU A 237 -25.19 7.48 14.58
N VAL A 238 -24.85 6.45 13.80
CA VAL A 238 -25.10 5.06 14.21
C VAL A 238 -24.20 4.63 15.37
N LEU A 239 -22.91 4.95 15.33
CA LEU A 239 -21.97 4.59 16.40
C LEU A 239 -22.29 5.29 17.73
N ASP A 240 -22.81 6.51 17.69
CA ASP A 240 -23.21 7.26 18.90
C ASP A 240 -24.54 6.74 19.49
N SER A 241 -25.26 5.87 18.76
CA SER A 241 -26.53 5.28 19.17
C SER A 241 -26.43 3.84 19.72
N GLU A 242 -25.25 3.23 19.63
CA GLU A 242 -24.91 1.90 20.18
C GLU A 242 -24.37 2.00 21.62
#